data_AF-A0A7W1PFG0-F1
#
_entry.id   AF-A0A7W1PFG0-F1
#
_cell.length_a   1.000
_cell.length_b   1.000
_cell.length_c   1.000
_cell.angle_alpha   90.00
_cell.angle_beta   90.00
_cell.angle_gamma   90.00
#
_symmetry.space_group_name_H-M   'P 1'
#
loop_
_entity.id
_entity.type
_entity.pdbx_description
1 polymer ?
#
loop_
_entity_poly.entity_id
_entity_poly.type
_entity_poly.pdbx_seq_one_letter_code
_entity_poly.pdbx_strand_id
1 'polypeptide(L)'
;MWVRSRPAVRRWARVAARTVTAAIRTLPGERDMAIGIVACLQTHGSRANWHPHLPLLVTDGGFRPGGTFVTCPAHDTARLTEVFRRAVLRLFVRLELFDAHQAAGMLA
;
A
#
# COMPACT_ATOMS: atom_id res chain seq x y z
N MET A 1 -0.72 -8.80 -18.26
CA MET A 1 -1.77 -9.84 -18.06
C MET A 1 -1.74 -10.49 -16.65
N TRP A 2 -0.89 -10.02 -15.71
CA TRP A 2 -0.46 -10.81 -14.54
C TRP A 2 -1.35 -10.76 -13.26
N VAL A 3 -2.27 -9.80 -13.12
CA VAL A 3 -3.16 -9.67 -11.94
C VAL A 3 -4.49 -10.40 -12.16
N ARG A 4 -4.45 -11.71 -12.41
CA ARG A 4 -5.67 -12.55 -12.51
C ARG A 4 -5.79 -13.59 -11.39
N SER A 5 -4.73 -13.85 -10.62
CA SER A 5 -4.76 -14.85 -9.55
C SER A 5 -5.15 -14.22 -8.20
N ARG A 6 -6.15 -14.80 -7.52
CA ARG A 6 -6.62 -14.38 -6.18
C ARG A 6 -5.49 -14.25 -5.13
N PRO A 7 -4.43 -15.10 -5.13
CA PRO A 7 -3.32 -14.97 -4.18
C PRO A 7 -2.44 -13.73 -4.41
N ALA A 8 -2.18 -13.34 -5.66
CA ALA A 8 -1.37 -12.16 -5.97
C ALA A 8 -2.07 -10.87 -5.52
N VAL A 9 -3.38 -10.80 -5.76
CA VAL A 9 -4.27 -9.72 -5.30
C VAL A 9 -4.24 -9.55 -3.78
N ARG A 10 -4.42 -10.64 -3.03
CA ARG A 10 -4.39 -10.57 -1.56
C ARG A 10 -3.03 -10.09 -1.04
N ARG A 11 -1.93 -10.51 -1.68
CA ARG A 11 -0.58 -10.06 -1.32
C ARG A 11 -0.37 -8.58 -1.63
N TRP A 12 -0.92 -8.09 -2.74
CA TRP A 12 -0.87 -6.67 -3.09
C TRP A 12 -1.61 -5.79 -2.07
N ALA A 13 -2.83 -6.19 -1.67
CA ALA A 13 -3.58 -5.48 -0.64
C ALA A 13 -2.85 -5.42 0.70
N ARG A 14 -2.20 -6.52 1.11
CA ARG A 14 -1.35 -6.53 2.32
C ARG A 14 -0.13 -5.62 2.20
N VAL A 15 0.48 -5.55 1.02
CA VAL A 15 1.61 -4.62 0.78
C VAL A 15 1.13 -3.18 0.94
N ALA A 16 -0.01 -2.81 0.34
CA ALA A 16 -0.57 -1.46 0.47
C ALA A 16 -0.85 -1.09 1.93
N ALA A 17 -1.56 -1.95 2.66
CA ALA A 17 -1.87 -1.72 4.07
C ALA A 17 -0.59 -1.56 4.92
N ARG A 18 0.41 -2.43 4.73
CA ARG A 18 1.69 -2.35 5.44
C ARG A 18 2.46 -1.08 5.11
N THR A 19 2.45 -0.64 3.86
CA THR A 19 3.12 0.59 3.45
C THR A 19 2.48 1.82 4.11
N VAL A 20 1.16 1.90 4.14
CA VAL A 20 0.43 2.97 4.84
C VAL A 20 0.71 2.94 6.34
N THR A 21 0.59 1.77 6.98
CA THR A 21 0.89 1.61 8.40
C THR A 21 2.32 2.03 8.74
N ALA A 22 3.30 1.61 7.94
CA ALA A 22 4.70 1.96 8.15
C ALA A 22 4.92 3.47 7.98
N ALA A 23 4.31 4.10 6.99
CA ALA A 23 4.42 5.55 6.78
C ALA A 23 3.91 6.34 8.00
N ILE A 24 2.72 6.00 8.51
CA ILE A 24 2.14 6.64 9.69
C ILE A 24 3.02 6.41 10.92
N ARG A 25 3.51 5.17 11.14
CA ARG A 25 4.38 4.84 12.27
C ARG A 25 5.78 5.47 12.23
N THR A 26 6.18 6.06 11.10
CA THR A 26 7.42 6.85 11.04
C THR A 26 7.26 8.26 11.59
N LEU A 27 6.03 8.71 11.85
CA LEU A 27 5.77 10.01 12.45
C LEU A 27 6.13 9.98 13.95
N PRO A 28 6.69 11.09 14.49
CA PRO A 28 7.02 11.17 15.91
C PRO A 28 5.82 10.86 16.80
N GLY A 29 6.01 10.01 17.81
CA GLY A 29 4.96 9.65 18.77
C GLY A 29 3.98 8.56 18.33
N GLU A 30 4.05 8.07 17.09
CA GLU A 30 3.01 7.16 16.53
C GLU A 30 3.50 5.74 16.20
N ARG A 31 4.68 5.34 16.68
CA ARG A 31 5.28 4.02 16.38
C ARG A 31 4.38 2.83 16.71
N ASP A 32 3.63 2.93 17.80
CA ASP A 32 2.78 1.85 18.32
C ASP A 32 1.29 2.08 18.03
N MET A 33 0.97 3.03 17.17
CA MET A 33 -0.41 3.35 16.82
C MET A 33 -1.06 2.20 16.04
N ALA A 34 -2.30 1.88 16.40
CA ALA A 34 -3.19 0.98 15.68
C ALA A 34 -4.04 1.79 14.68
N ILE A 35 -3.89 1.48 13.40
CA ILE A 35 -4.53 2.20 12.28
C ILE A 35 -5.56 1.29 11.64
N GLY A 36 -6.76 1.82 11.40
CA GLY A 36 -7.82 1.11 10.69
C GLY A 36 -7.64 1.26 9.18
N ILE A 37 -7.69 0.14 8.44
CA ILE A 37 -7.58 0.13 6.97
C ILE A 37 -8.62 -0.84 6.39
N VAL A 38 -9.44 -0.34 5.46
CA VAL A 38 -10.28 -1.16 4.56
C VAL A 38 -9.71 -1.04 3.15
N ALA A 39 -9.38 -2.18 2.53
CA ALA A 39 -8.82 -2.22 1.17
C ALA A 39 -9.76 -2.97 0.22
N CYS A 40 -10.07 -2.35 -0.92
CA CYS A 40 -10.93 -2.92 -1.95
C CYS A 40 -10.12 -3.16 -3.22
N LEU A 41 -10.23 -4.34 -3.85
CA LEU A 41 -9.65 -4.54 -5.18
C LEU A 41 -10.65 -4.09 -6.25
N GLN A 42 -10.21 -3.19 -7.13
CA GLN A 42 -10.95 -2.83 -8.34
C GLN A 42 -10.08 -3.14 -9.56
N THR A 43 -10.58 -3.98 -10.47
CA THR A 43 -9.84 -4.44 -11.65
C THR A 43 -10.06 -3.57 -12.88
N HIS A 44 -11.13 -2.77 -12.87
CA HIS A 44 -11.53 -1.95 -14.00
C HIS A 44 -11.59 -0.47 -13.61
N GLY A 45 -11.14 0.39 -14.52
CA GLY A 45 -11.23 1.83 -14.39
C GLY A 45 -12.43 2.41 -15.15
N SER A 46 -12.35 3.70 -15.46
CA SER A 46 -13.37 4.40 -16.24
C SER A 46 -13.61 3.71 -17.58
N ARG A 47 -14.88 3.49 -17.95
CA ARG A 47 -15.27 2.77 -19.18
C ARG A 47 -14.89 1.28 -19.20
N ALA A 48 -14.76 0.66 -18.02
CA ALA A 48 -14.44 -0.76 -17.87
C ALA A 48 -13.11 -1.19 -18.54
N ASN A 49 -12.17 -0.26 -18.71
CA ASN A 49 -10.82 -0.61 -19.17
C ASN A 49 -10.08 -1.38 -18.07
N TRP A 50 -9.20 -2.31 -18.45
CA TRP A 50 -8.37 -3.02 -17.49
C TRP A 50 -7.41 -2.04 -16.78
N HIS A 51 -7.68 -1.77 -15.51
CA HIS A 51 -6.94 -0.82 -14.69
C HIS A 51 -7.00 -1.28 -13.24
N PRO A 52 -6.21 -2.31 -12.87
CA PRO A 52 -6.19 -2.80 -11.51
C PRO A 52 -5.66 -1.70 -10.58
N HIS A 53 -6.48 -1.30 -9.62
CA HIS A 53 -6.17 -0.34 -8.57
C HIS A 53 -6.80 -0.80 -7.25
N LEU A 54 -6.34 -0.19 -6.16
CA LEU A 54 -6.71 -0.60 -4.80
C LEU A 54 -7.07 0.65 -4.00
N PRO A 55 -8.36 1.05 -3.93
CA PRO A 55 -8.79 2.05 -2.97
C PRO A 55 -8.57 1.56 -1.55
N LEU A 56 -8.01 2.44 -0.72
CA LEU A 56 -7.91 2.23 0.72
C LEU A 56 -8.72 3.33 1.42
N LEU A 57 -9.56 2.91 2.37
CA LEU A 57 -10.09 3.80 3.40
C LEU A 57 -9.24 3.61 4.64
N VAL A 58 -8.59 4.68 5.07
CA VAL A 58 -7.66 4.69 6.20
C VAL A 58 -8.23 5.64 7.24
N THR A 59 -8.20 5.25 8.52
CA THR A 59 -8.57 6.17 9.60
C THR A 59 -7.65 7.39 9.58
N ASP A 60 -8.22 8.59 9.76
CA ASP A 60 -7.46 9.84 9.85
C ASP A 60 -6.75 9.96 11.20
N GLY A 61 -5.82 9.04 11.45
CA GLY A 61 -5.23 8.78 12.75
C GLY A 61 -5.35 7.33 13.19
N GLY A 62 -5.21 7.10 14.49
CA GLY A 62 -5.28 5.77 15.07
C GLY A 62 -5.26 5.77 16.59
N PHE A 63 -5.38 4.58 17.17
CA PHE A 63 -5.38 4.39 18.61
C PHE A 63 -3.97 4.17 19.14
N ARG A 64 -3.57 4.92 20.16
CA ARG A 64 -2.36 4.63 20.94
C ARG A 64 -2.59 3.41 21.85
N PRO A 65 -1.53 2.79 22.41
CA PRO A 65 -1.68 1.67 23.34
C PRO A 65 -2.62 1.93 24.52
N GLY A 66 -2.74 3.19 24.98
CA GLY A 66 -3.68 3.60 26.03
C GLY A 66 -5.14 3.74 25.61
N GLY A 67 -5.49 3.45 24.35
CA GLY A 67 -6.87 3.52 23.83
C GLY A 67 -7.32 4.93 23.39
N THR A 68 -6.46 5.94 23.50
CA THR A 68 -6.75 7.28 22.97
C THR A 68 -6.58 7.31 21.45
N PHE A 69 -7.61 7.81 20.75
CA PHE A 69 -7.50 8.11 19.32
C PHE A 69 -6.81 9.45 19.10
N VAL A 70 -5.87 9.50 18.15
CA VAL A 70 -5.12 10.71 17.80
C VAL A 70 -5.14 10.89 16.30
N THR A 71 -5.47 12.10 15.86
CA THR A 71 -5.50 12.46 14.44
C THR A 71 -4.11 12.60 13.87
N CYS A 72 -3.96 12.27 12.58
CA CYS A 72 -2.67 12.30 11.89
C CYS A 72 -2.76 13.15 10.61
N PRO A 73 -2.71 14.49 10.72
CA PRO A 73 -3.12 15.39 9.64
C PRO A 73 -2.13 15.53 8.47
N ALA A 74 -0.95 14.89 8.53
CA ALA A 74 0.08 15.05 7.51
C ALA A 74 0.36 13.74 6.77
N HIS A 75 0.20 13.75 5.45
CA HIS A 75 0.55 12.65 4.57
C HIS A 75 1.44 13.14 3.44
N ASP A 76 2.73 12.78 3.49
CA ASP A 76 3.61 12.92 2.33
C ASP A 76 3.26 11.83 1.30
N THR A 77 2.35 12.19 0.40
CA THR A 77 1.82 11.27 -0.62
C THR A 77 2.87 10.89 -1.64
N ALA A 78 3.85 11.75 -1.93
CA ALA A 78 4.94 11.44 -2.86
C ALA A 78 5.85 10.36 -2.28
N ARG A 79 6.27 10.52 -1.02
CA ARG A 79 7.07 9.50 -0.32
C ARG A 79 6.30 8.21 -0.13
N LEU A 80 5.02 8.27 0.23
CA LEU A 80 4.17 7.09 0.35
C LEU A 80 4.05 6.34 -0.97
N THR A 81 3.85 7.07 -2.08
CA THR A 81 3.79 6.52 -3.43
C THR A 81 5.08 5.81 -3.79
N GLU A 82 6.23 6.42 -3.51
CA GLU A 82 7.54 5.84 -3.81
C GLU A 82 7.84 4.57 -3.01
N VAL A 83 7.54 4.59 -1.70
CA VAL A 83 7.67 3.41 -0.84
C VAL A 83 6.75 2.29 -1.32
N PHE A 84 5.51 2.61 -1.69
CA PHE A 84 4.55 1.64 -2.19
C PHE A 84 5.02 1.03 -3.51
N ARG A 85 5.46 1.86 -4.46
CA ARG A 85 6.00 1.45 -5.75
C ARG A 85 7.15 0.47 -5.60
N ARG A 86 8.14 0.79 -4.75
CA ARG A 86 9.27 -0.12 -4.44
C ARG A 86 8.79 -1.43 -3.81
N ALA A 87 7.82 -1.39 -2.90
CA ALA A 87 7.29 -2.58 -2.24
C ALA A 87 6.52 -3.50 -3.21
N VAL A 88 5.76 -2.92 -4.15
CA VAL A 88 5.05 -3.65 -5.22
C VAL A 88 6.04 -4.30 -6.18
N LEU A 89 7.07 -3.58 -6.64
CA LEU A 89 8.09 -4.13 -7.53
C LEU A 89 8.84 -5.31 -6.87
N ARG A 90 9.22 -5.18 -5.59
CA ARG A 90 9.77 -6.31 -4.82
C ARG A 90 8.80 -7.48 -4.69
N LEU A 91 7.51 -7.22 -4.55
CA LEU A 91 6.50 -8.28 -4.56
C LEU A 91 6.46 -8.97 -5.93
N PHE A 92 6.49 -8.24 -7.03
CA PHE A 92 6.45 -8.80 -8.38
C PHE A 92 7.67 -9.65 -8.69
N VAL A 93 8.87 -9.23 -8.27
CA VAL A 93 10.09 -10.04 -8.38
C VAL A 93 9.96 -11.34 -7.60
N ARG A 94 9.49 -11.28 -6.34
CA ARG A 94 9.26 -12.50 -5.52
C ARG A 94 8.18 -13.43 -6.07
N LEU A 95 7.29 -12.92 -6.89
CA LEU A 95 6.24 -13.69 -7.56
C LEU A 95 6.65 -14.11 -8.98
N GLU A 96 7.90 -13.85 -9.37
CA GLU A 96 8.46 -14.19 -10.69
C GLU A 96 7.67 -13.55 -11.85
N LEU A 97 6.99 -12.44 -11.58
CA LEU A 97 6.27 -11.67 -12.59
C LEU A 97 7.22 -10.71 -13.33
N PHE A 98 8.30 -10.34 -12.67
CA PHE A 98 9.36 -9.42 -13.09
C PHE A 98 10.70 -10.03 -12.69
N ASP A 99 11.75 -9.81 -13.49
CA ASP A 99 13.12 -9.97 -13.03
C ASP A 99 13.62 -8.70 -12.30
N ALA A 100 14.79 -8.81 -11.65
CA ALA A 100 15.35 -7.71 -10.88
C ALA A 100 15.74 -6.50 -11.76
N HIS A 101 16.15 -6.73 -13.01
CA HIS A 101 16.53 -5.68 -13.94
C HIS A 101 15.30 -4.90 -14.43
N GLN A 102 14.23 -5.60 -14.80
CA GLN A 102 12.93 -5.00 -15.13
C GLN A 102 12.40 -4.14 -13.97
N ALA A 103 12.46 -4.65 -12.74
CA ALA A 103 12.04 -3.92 -11.57
C ALA A 103 12.89 -2.67 -11.32
N ALA A 104 14.22 -2.76 -11.50
CA ALA A 104 15.13 -1.62 -11.36
C ALA A 104 14.89 -0.55 -12.44
N GLY A 105 14.66 -0.97 -13.69
CA GLY A 105 14.35 -0.06 -14.80
C GLY A 105 13.06 0.73 -14.59
N MET A 106 12.08 0.17 -13.86
CA MET A 106 10.89 0.93 -13.47
C MET A 106 11.16 1.99 -12.39
N LEU A 107 12.29 1.93 -11.68
CA LEU A 107 12.67 2.86 -10.61
C LEU A 107 13.44 4.09 -11.09
N ALA A 108 13.98 4.07 -12.31
CA ALA A 108 14.72 5.16 -12.94
C ALA A 108 13.76 6.21 -13.52
#